data_AF-A0A8S3K9T3-F1
#
_entry.id   AF-A0A8S3K9T3-F1
#
_cell.length_a   1.000
_cell.length_b   1.000
_cell.length_c   1.000
_cell.angle_alpha   90.00
_cell.angle_beta   90.00
_cell.angle_gamma   90.00
#
_symmetry.space_group_name_H-M   'P 1'
#
loop_
_entity.id
_entity.type
_entity.pdbx_description
1 polymer ?
#
loop_
_entity_poly.entity_id
_entity_poly.type
_entity_poly.pdbx_seq_one_letter_code
_entity_poly.pdbx_strand_id
1 'polypeptide(L)'
;PTIAYYLFHLMFIAAATTALTGAVSERARMWPTTIFTFIWCTLVYNFVSHWIWSQNGWARSLGSLDYAGGVPIHIQVATSSLAYSLLLGKRHATTNNTSIHKPHNINNVFMRTILIW
;
A
#
# COMPACT_ATOMS: atom_id res chain seq x y z
N PRO A 1 -1.08 23.62 12.84
CA PRO A 1 -0.46 24.30 11.67
C PRO A 1 -0.55 23.46 10.39
N THR A 2 -0.87 24.08 9.26
CA THR A 2 -1.10 23.41 7.96
C THR A 2 0.11 22.58 7.51
N ILE A 3 1.34 23.08 7.75
CA ILE A 3 2.57 22.36 7.39
C ILE A 3 2.73 21.03 8.14
N ALA A 4 2.38 20.98 9.43
CA ALA A 4 2.47 19.75 10.22
C ALA A 4 1.43 18.71 9.77
N TYR A 5 0.22 19.17 9.44
CA TYR A 5 -0.84 18.32 8.89
C TYR A 5 -0.41 17.70 7.54
N TYR A 6 0.19 18.51 6.66
CA TYR A 6 0.72 18.05 5.38
C TYR A 6 1.84 17.03 5.55
N LEU A 7 2.83 17.30 6.42
CA LEU A 7 3.93 16.37 6.70
C LEU A 7 3.43 15.04 7.27
N PHE A 8 2.41 15.08 8.13
CA PHE A 8 1.78 13.86 8.66
C PHE A 8 1.14 13.02 7.55
N HIS A 9 0.42 13.65 6.61
CA HIS A 9 -0.17 12.93 5.46
C HIS A 9 0.87 12.42 4.47
N LEU A 10 2.00 13.13 4.34
CA LEU A 10 3.15 12.65 3.55
C LEU A 10 3.73 11.34 4.10
N MET A 11 3.69 11.11 5.41
CA MET A 11 4.13 9.84 5.98
C MET A 11 3.16 8.69 5.65
N PHE A 12 1.85 8.95 5.61
CA PHE A 12 0.88 7.94 5.22
C PHE A 12 1.03 7.50 3.76
N ILE A 13 1.22 8.44 2.83
CA ILE A 13 1.44 8.09 1.43
C ILE A 13 2.79 7.37 1.24
N ALA A 14 3.83 7.76 1.99
CA ALA A 14 5.12 7.06 1.98
C ALA A 14 5.00 5.61 2.49
N ALA A 15 4.23 5.38 3.56
CA ALA A 15 3.96 4.03 4.07
C ALA A 15 3.15 3.20 3.06
N ALA A 16 2.10 3.77 2.47
CA ALA A 16 1.25 3.11 1.47
C ALA A 16 2.04 2.69 0.22
N THR A 17 2.90 3.57 -0.30
CA THR A 17 3.76 3.27 -1.46
C THR A 17 4.80 2.20 -1.15
N THR A 18 5.38 2.20 0.05
CA THR A 18 6.34 1.17 0.48
C THR A 18 5.66 -0.19 0.60
N ALA A 19 4.42 -0.24 1.11
CA ALA A 19 3.64 -1.47 1.18
C ALA A 19 3.24 -1.99 -0.23
N LEU A 20 2.78 -1.10 -1.11
CA LEU A 20 2.40 -1.43 -2.50
C LEU A 20 3.59 -2.03 -3.27
N THR A 21 4.75 -1.37 -3.22
CA THR A 21 5.97 -1.84 -3.90
C THR A 21 6.50 -3.13 -3.29
N GLY A 22 6.40 -3.29 -1.96
CA GLY A 22 6.74 -4.53 -1.27
C GLY A 22 5.96 -5.74 -1.78
N ALA A 23 4.66 -5.57 -2.06
CA ALA A 23 3.81 -6.65 -2.56
C ALA A 23 4.19 -7.14 -3.97
N VAL A 24 4.73 -6.27 -4.82
CA VAL A 24 5.05 -6.57 -6.23
C VAL A 24 6.54 -6.82 -6.49
N SER A 25 7.37 -6.68 -5.45
CA SER A 25 8.84 -6.64 -5.50
C SER A 25 9.54 -7.83 -6.16
N GLU A 26 8.91 -9.00 -6.25
CA GLU A 26 9.58 -10.23 -6.72
C GLU A 26 9.72 -10.32 -8.25
N ARG A 27 8.84 -9.67 -9.00
CA ARG A 27 8.84 -9.68 -10.48
C ARG A 27 8.71 -8.31 -11.12
N ALA A 28 8.44 -7.27 -10.33
CA ALA A 28 8.30 -5.94 -10.86
C ALA A 28 9.66 -5.33 -11.20
N ARG A 29 9.74 -4.67 -12.36
CA ARG A 29 10.92 -3.89 -12.75
C ARG A 29 10.89 -2.55 -12.04
N MET A 30 12.06 -2.06 -11.60
CA MET A 30 12.17 -0.83 -10.81
C MET A 30 11.51 0.38 -11.53
N TRP A 31 11.90 0.66 -12.77
CA TRP A 31 11.39 1.81 -13.53
C TRP A 31 9.87 1.81 -13.74
N PRO A 32 9.24 0.74 -14.28
CA PRO A 32 7.78 0.66 -14.38
C PRO A 32 7.08 0.77 -13.03
N THR A 33 7.66 0.20 -11.98
CA THR A 33 7.07 0.25 -10.63
C THR A 33 7.08 1.67 -10.07
N THR A 34 8.17 2.42 -10.22
CA THR A 34 8.25 3.81 -9.76
C THR A 34 7.24 4.70 -10.48
N ILE A 35 7.13 4.57 -11.80
CA ILE A 35 6.16 5.34 -12.61
C ILE A 35 4.73 4.96 -12.22
N PHE A 36 4.45 3.66 -12.08
CA PHE A 36 3.15 3.17 -11.63
C PHE A 36 2.79 3.73 -10.25
N THR A 37 3.70 3.68 -9.29
CA THR A 37 3.45 4.18 -7.93
C THR A 37 3.19 5.69 -7.93
N PHE A 38 3.90 6.46 -8.76
CA PHE A 38 3.64 7.90 -8.90
C PHE A 38 2.24 8.20 -9.45
N ILE A 39 1.83 7.49 -10.52
CA ILE A 39 0.49 7.60 -11.10
C ILE A 39 -0.58 7.15 -10.11
N TRP A 40 -0.32 6.06 -9.38
CA TRP A 40 -1.24 5.53 -8.38
C TRP A 40 -1.43 6.49 -7.19
N CYS A 41 -0.36 7.13 -6.74
CA CYS A 41 -0.44 8.15 -5.69
C CYS A 41 -1.34 9.32 -6.10
N THR A 42 -1.16 9.81 -7.32
CA THR A 42 -1.86 10.99 -7.83
C THR A 42 -3.32 10.70 -8.16
N LEU A 43 -3.62 9.58 -8.81
CA LEU A 43 -4.95 9.29 -9.33
C LEU A 43 -5.81 8.41 -8.42
N VAL A 44 -5.20 7.57 -7.57
CA VAL A 44 -5.96 6.63 -6.73
C VAL A 44 -5.92 7.08 -5.28
N TYR A 45 -4.74 7.21 -4.69
CA TYR A 45 -4.59 7.56 -3.27
C TYR A 45 -5.17 8.92 -2.91
N ASN A 46 -4.84 9.97 -3.66
CA ASN A 46 -5.34 11.31 -3.36
C ASN A 46 -6.86 11.42 -3.48
N PHE A 47 -7.46 10.75 -4.47
CA PHE A 47 -8.91 10.77 -4.68
C PHE A 47 -9.66 10.03 -3.56
N VAL A 48 -9.25 8.81 -3.23
CA VAL A 48 -9.86 8.03 -2.15
C VAL A 48 -9.66 8.71 -0.80
N SER A 49 -8.46 9.23 -0.54
CA SER A 49 -8.17 9.99 0.69
C SER A 49 -9.07 11.24 0.79
N HIS A 50 -9.32 11.93 -0.33
CA HIS A 50 -10.26 13.05 -0.35
C HIS A 50 -11.68 12.60 0.00
N TRP A 51 -12.17 11.49 -0.55
CA TRP A 51 -13.53 11.02 -0.28
C TRP A 51 -13.80 10.72 1.19
N ILE A 52 -12.78 10.26 1.93
CA ILE A 52 -12.91 9.75 3.30
C ILE A 52 -12.51 10.80 4.34
N TRP A 53 -11.44 11.54 4.09
CA TRP A 53 -10.88 12.47 5.08
C TRP A 53 -11.15 13.94 4.79
N SER A 54 -11.46 14.33 3.55
CA SER A 54 -11.83 15.72 3.25
C SER A 54 -13.14 16.08 3.94
N GLN A 55 -13.27 17.35 4.36
CA GLN A 55 -14.55 17.88 4.85
C GLN A 55 -15.66 17.79 3.80
N ASN A 56 -15.30 17.91 2.52
CA ASN A 56 -16.21 17.81 1.38
C ASN A 56 -16.21 16.39 0.76
N GLY A 57 -15.62 15.41 1.43
CA GLY A 57 -15.56 14.03 0.96
C GLY A 57 -16.93 13.36 1.05
N TRP A 58 -17.42 12.80 -0.06
CA TRP A 58 -18.75 12.19 -0.10
C TRP A 58 -18.90 11.03 0.89
N ALA A 59 -17.86 10.19 1.06
CA ALA A 59 -17.91 9.05 1.98
C ALA A 59 -17.94 9.53 3.43
N ARG A 60 -17.22 10.62 3.73
CA ARG A 60 -17.31 11.29 5.03
C ARG A 60 -18.73 11.83 5.29
N SER A 61 -19.35 12.46 4.29
CA SER A 61 -20.72 12.99 4.41
C SER A 61 -21.76 11.88 4.61
N LEU A 62 -21.52 10.67 4.09
CA LEU A 62 -22.36 9.50 4.33
C LEU A 62 -22.16 8.85 5.72
N GLY A 63 -21.24 9.37 6.55
CA GLY A 63 -20.97 8.85 7.89
C GLY A 63 -19.90 7.76 7.93
N SER A 64 -19.06 7.62 6.90
CA SER A 64 -17.90 6.72 6.95
C SER A 64 -16.92 7.17 8.04
N LEU A 65 -16.55 6.23 8.92
CA LEU A 65 -15.61 6.46 10.00
C LEU A 65 -14.29 5.76 9.70
N ASP A 66 -13.26 6.55 9.40
CA ASP A 66 -11.89 6.07 9.24
C ASP A 66 -10.91 7.00 9.95
N TYR A 67 -10.43 6.56 11.11
CA TYR A 67 -9.60 7.38 12.00
C TYR A 67 -8.14 7.49 11.54
N ALA A 68 -7.53 6.35 11.16
CA ALA A 68 -6.09 6.24 10.91
C ALA A 68 -5.74 5.70 9.52
N GLY A 69 -6.72 5.49 8.65
CA GLY A 69 -6.50 5.15 7.24
C GLY A 69 -6.69 3.69 6.92
N GLY A 70 -7.66 3.05 7.57
CA GLY A 70 -8.09 1.69 7.24
C GLY A 70 -8.36 1.53 5.75
N VAL A 71 -9.05 2.50 5.14
CA VAL A 71 -9.39 2.46 3.73
C VAL A 71 -8.24 2.93 2.83
N PRO A 72 -7.74 4.17 2.91
CA PRO A 72 -6.75 4.68 1.96
C PRO A 72 -5.37 4.01 2.09
N ILE A 73 -5.02 3.45 3.25
CA ILE A 73 -3.69 2.85 3.48
C ILE A 73 -3.77 1.33 3.40
N HIS A 74 -4.71 0.67 4.10
CA HIS A 74 -4.70 -0.79 4.17
C HIS A 74 -5.51 -1.41 3.03
N ILE A 75 -6.80 -1.07 2.91
CA ILE A 75 -7.70 -1.71 1.93
C ILE A 75 -7.30 -1.32 0.50
N GLN A 76 -7.05 -0.04 0.26
CA GLN A 76 -6.72 0.45 -1.08
C GLN A 76 -5.38 -0.11 -1.57
N VAL A 77 -4.35 -0.16 -0.70
CA VAL A 77 -3.05 -0.74 -1.06
C VAL A 77 -3.19 -2.24 -1.26
N ALA A 78 -3.93 -2.95 -0.40
CA ALA A 78 -4.12 -4.40 -0.53
C ALA A 78 -4.84 -4.77 -1.84
N THR A 79 -5.93 -4.08 -2.16
CA THR A 79 -6.70 -4.30 -3.40
C THR A 79 -5.89 -3.94 -4.64
N SER A 80 -5.13 -2.83 -4.61
CA SER A 80 -4.25 -2.43 -5.71
C SER A 80 -3.10 -3.42 -5.90
N SER A 81 -2.51 -3.90 -4.81
CA SER A 81 -1.44 -4.91 -4.83
C SER A 81 -1.94 -6.25 -5.38
N LEU A 82 -3.16 -6.63 -5.01
CA LEU A 82 -3.81 -7.83 -5.54
C LEU A 82 -4.06 -7.69 -7.04
N ALA A 83 -4.65 -6.58 -7.49
CA ALA A 83 -4.88 -6.31 -8.91
C ALA A 83 -3.56 -6.33 -9.70
N TYR A 84 -2.51 -5.68 -9.18
CA TYR A 84 -1.18 -5.68 -9.81
C TYR A 84 -0.59 -7.09 -9.88
N SER A 85 -0.70 -7.87 -8.80
CA SER A 85 -0.18 -9.24 -8.75
C SER A 85 -0.91 -10.17 -9.72
N LEU A 86 -2.22 -9.99 -9.92
CA LEU A 86 -3.00 -10.73 -10.91
C LEU A 86 -2.55 -10.41 -12.34
N LEU A 87 -2.23 -9.15 -12.64
CA LEU A 87 -1.73 -8.72 -13.95
C LEU A 87 -0.30 -9.19 -14.24
N LEU A 88 0.58 -9.22 -13.22
CA LEU A 88 1.96 -9.75 -13.34
C LEU A 88 2.01 -11.27 -13.59
N GLY A 89 0.98 -12.00 -13.14
CA GLY A 89 0.90 -13.45 -13.25
C GLY A 89 1.65 -14.23 -12.17
N LYS A 90 1.34 -15.53 -12.08
CA LYS A 90 1.80 -16.45 -11.02
C LYS A 90 3.31 -16.69 -11.06
N ARG A 91 3.92 -16.79 -9.88
CA ARG A 91 5.33 -17.16 -9.71
C ARG A 91 5.61 -18.58 -10.23
N HIS A 92 6.73 -18.76 -10.92
CA HIS A 92 7.13 -20.01 -11.59
C HIS A 92 7.52 -21.12 -10.61
N ALA A 93 7.67 -20.82 -9.31
CA ALA A 93 8.16 -21.77 -8.30
C ALA A 93 7.05 -22.57 -7.58
N THR A 94 5.77 -22.27 -7.80
CA THR A 94 4.65 -22.99 -7.14
C THR A 94 4.15 -24.16 -7.99
N THR A 95 5.06 -25.01 -8.47
CA THR A 95 4.73 -26.30 -9.11
C THR A 95 5.15 -27.49 -8.25
N ASN A 96 6.04 -27.29 -7.27
CA ASN A 96 6.36 -28.32 -6.28
C ASN A 96 5.69 -27.96 -4.95
N ASN A 97 4.47 -28.50 -4.77
CA ASN A 97 3.73 -28.52 -3.51
C ASN A 97 4.65 -28.81 -2.31
N THR A 98 4.37 -28.15 -1.17
CA THR A 98 4.64 -28.54 0.24
C THR A 98 5.61 -27.77 1.14
N SER A 99 6.28 -26.69 0.73
CA SER A 99 7.04 -25.90 1.73
C SER A 99 6.26 -24.66 2.17
N ILE A 100 5.84 -24.65 3.45
CA ILE A 100 5.64 -23.44 4.25
C ILE A 100 6.62 -22.37 3.75
N HIS A 101 6.13 -21.19 3.35
CA HIS A 101 6.96 -20.08 2.86
C HIS A 101 8.09 -19.83 3.86
N LYS A 102 9.31 -20.31 3.56
CA LYS A 102 10.45 -20.10 4.42
C LYS A 102 10.87 -18.63 4.27
N PRO A 103 10.87 -17.82 5.34
CA PRO A 103 11.34 -16.46 5.25
C PRO A 103 12.81 -16.49 4.82
N HIS A 104 13.18 -15.62 3.86
CA HIS A 104 14.56 -15.50 3.42
C HIS A 104 15.50 -15.15 4.58
N ASN A 105 15.04 -14.30 5.51
CA ASN A 105 15.74 -13.97 6.74
C ASN A 105 14.74 -13.60 7.85
N ILE A 106 14.75 -14.35 8.96
CA ILE A 106 13.83 -14.13 10.08
C ILE A 106 14.17 -12.88 10.89
N ASN A 107 15.44 -12.48 10.94
CA ASN A 107 15.87 -11.26 11.63
C ASN A 107 15.27 -10.02 10.95
N ASN A 108 15.17 -10.02 9.62
CA ASN A 108 14.53 -8.94 8.87
C ASN A 108 13.01 -8.91 9.11
N VAL A 109 12.36 -10.07 9.26
CA VAL A 109 10.94 -10.12 9.63
C VAL A 109 10.74 -9.52 11.02
N PHE A 110 11.54 -9.94 12.00
CA PHE A 110 11.49 -9.44 13.37
C PHE A 110 11.74 -7.92 13.45
N MET A 111 12.81 -7.44 12.80
CA MET A 111 13.15 -6.01 12.75
C MET A 111 12.00 -5.19 12.15
N ARG A 112 11.38 -5.66 11.06
CA ARG A 112 10.25 -4.96 10.43
C ARG A 112 9.01 -4.95 11.32
N THR A 113 8.72 -6.06 12.00
CA THR A 113 7.60 -6.11 12.95
C THR A 113 7.78 -5.09 14.08
N ILE A 114 8.99 -4.95 14.64
CA ILE A 114 9.28 -3.95 15.68
C ILE A 114 9.11 -2.52 15.15
N LEU A 115 9.54 -2.24 13.92
CA LEU A 115 9.45 -0.89 13.35
C LEU A 115 8.02 -0.47 12.97
N ILE A 116 7.13 -1.44 12.74
CA ILE A 116 5.75 -1.19 12.29
C ILE A 116 4.74 -1.25 13.45
N TRP A 117 5.06 -1.98 14.53
CA TRP A 117 4.25 -2.03 15.75
C TRP A 117 4.30 -0.69 16.48
#